data_AF-A0A1F0P8N3-F1
#
_entry.id   AF-A0A1F0P8N3-F1
#
_cell.length_a   1.000
_cell.length_b   1.000
_cell.length_c   1.000
_cell.angle_alpha   90.00
_cell.angle_beta   90.00
_cell.angle_gamma   90.00
#
_symmetry.space_group_name_H-M   'P 1'
#
loop_
_entity.id
_entity.type
_entity.pdbx_description
1 polymer ?
#
loop_
_entity_poly.entity_id
_entity_poly.type
_entity_poly.pdbx_seq_one_letter_code
_entity_poly.pdbx_strand_id
1 'polypeptide(L)'
;MAEFIVAIELGSTKITGIAGKKNLDGSITVLAVVREDSTQCIRKGVVYNIDKTVQCLTNIVTKLKTTLKTDIAHVYVGVGGQSIRSVRNVIVKDLPADTIVSQEMVNQLMDANRMMSYPDREILEAATQEYKVDQQYQLDPVGIQCNRLEGNFLNILWHRTFYRNLNKCFDLAGIAIAEMYLAPMVLADSVLSEAEKRSGCVLVDLGAETTTVSVYYKNILRHLAVIPLGGNNITKDIASLQMEETDAEKMKIKYASAYTDNSDIDNSLMLSIDAERQIESRKFIEVVEARVEEVIENVWFQVPAEYANNLLGGIILTGGGSNLKNIETAFRNHTHIEKIRTAKFVSQTINATNESINAHDGTMNTVLAILAKGDMNCAGSEIKSDLFASAPDAKTTTTTVDLHQKPRTLNETTGSGVVRTEVEKQKAEEEEKRRKEAEMEAELEAQREEEARIAKEKKENSTSHKIFKELKSFFGKMISEDE
;
A
#
# COMPACT_ATOMS: atom_id res chain seq x y z
N MET A 1 -12.37 -9.35 -29.59
CA MET A 1 -12.80 -9.16 -28.19
C MET A 1 -12.22 -7.84 -27.72
N ALA A 2 -13.00 -7.00 -27.06
CA ALA A 2 -12.47 -5.76 -26.50
C ALA A 2 -11.36 -6.10 -25.48
N GLU A 3 -10.34 -5.25 -25.43
CA GLU A 3 -9.19 -5.43 -24.55
C GLU A 3 -8.87 -4.10 -23.90
N PHE A 4 -9.16 -4.01 -22.60
CA PHE A 4 -8.89 -2.83 -21.80
C PHE A 4 -8.79 -3.21 -20.32
N ILE A 5 -8.07 -2.38 -19.58
CA ILE A 5 -7.96 -2.42 -18.12
C ILE A 5 -8.85 -1.32 -17.57
N VAL A 6 -9.53 -1.58 -16.45
CA VAL A 6 -10.30 -0.59 -15.71
C VAL A 6 -9.69 -0.40 -14.32
N ALA A 7 -9.42 0.85 -13.95
CA ALA A 7 -8.95 1.22 -12.62
C ALA A 7 -9.93 2.21 -11.96
N ILE A 8 -10.16 2.06 -10.66
CA ILE A 8 -10.99 2.95 -9.84
C ILE A 8 -10.16 3.46 -8.66
N GLU A 9 -10.10 4.78 -8.52
CA GLU A 9 -9.50 5.46 -7.37
C GLU A 9 -10.60 6.10 -6.52
N LEU A 10 -10.60 5.84 -5.22
CA LEU A 10 -11.54 6.41 -4.26
C LEU A 10 -10.94 7.64 -3.56
N GLY A 11 -11.07 8.82 -4.18
CA GLY A 11 -10.69 10.09 -3.55
C GLY A 11 -11.80 10.68 -2.67
N SER A 12 -11.44 11.59 -1.76
CA SER A 12 -12.42 12.29 -0.89
C SER A 12 -13.29 13.31 -1.61
N THR A 13 -12.82 13.89 -2.71
CA THR A 13 -13.58 14.87 -3.51
C THR A 13 -14.25 14.24 -4.72
N LYS A 14 -13.60 13.22 -5.30
CA LYS A 14 -14.12 12.48 -6.44
C LYS A 14 -13.70 11.01 -6.37
N ILE A 15 -14.58 10.11 -6.79
CA ILE A 15 -14.18 8.77 -7.23
C ILE A 15 -13.92 8.84 -8.73
N THR A 16 -12.78 8.35 -9.17
CA THR A 16 -12.37 8.38 -10.59
C THR A 16 -12.26 6.97 -11.13
N GLY A 17 -13.04 6.66 -12.17
CA GLY A 17 -12.88 5.44 -12.96
C GLY A 17 -12.19 5.76 -14.29
N ILE A 18 -11.17 4.98 -14.64
CA ILE A 18 -10.45 5.11 -15.90
C ILE A 18 -10.40 3.76 -16.61
N ALA A 19 -10.55 3.78 -17.92
CA ALA A 19 -10.32 2.62 -18.77
C ALA A 19 -9.24 2.91 -19.80
N GLY A 20 -8.31 1.98 -19.99
CA GLY A 20 -7.20 2.14 -20.94
C GLY A 20 -6.73 0.83 -21.53
N LYS A 21 -6.07 0.90 -22.68
CA LYS A 21 -5.46 -0.23 -23.36
C LYS A 21 -3.95 -0.11 -23.32
N LYS A 22 -3.26 -1.18 -22.90
CA LYS A 22 -1.81 -1.30 -23.04
C LYS A 22 -1.46 -1.67 -24.48
N ASN A 23 -0.54 -0.90 -25.07
CA ASN A 23 -0.02 -1.14 -26.40
C ASN A 23 1.24 -2.02 -26.32
N LEU A 24 1.62 -2.63 -27.44
CA LEU A 24 2.78 -3.52 -27.53
C LEU A 24 4.12 -2.81 -27.25
N ASP A 25 4.17 -1.49 -27.45
CA ASP A 25 5.34 -0.65 -27.17
C ASP A 25 5.45 -0.24 -25.69
N GLY A 26 4.53 -0.70 -24.84
CA GLY A 26 4.47 -0.35 -23.42
C GLY A 26 3.72 0.95 -23.12
N SER A 27 3.27 1.70 -24.13
CA SER A 27 2.41 2.88 -23.91
C SER A 27 0.98 2.48 -23.54
N ILE A 28 0.24 3.40 -22.91
CA ILE A 28 -1.15 3.18 -22.52
C ILE A 28 -2.04 4.19 -23.26
N THR A 29 -3.01 3.70 -24.02
CA THR A 29 -4.04 4.54 -24.62
C THR A 29 -5.25 4.58 -23.71
N VAL A 30 -5.59 5.76 -23.19
CA VAL A 30 -6.78 5.96 -22.35
C VAL A 30 -8.02 6.04 -23.24
N LEU A 31 -8.99 5.18 -22.95
CA LEU A 31 -10.23 5.04 -23.70
C LEU A 31 -11.37 5.85 -23.09
N ALA A 32 -11.46 5.88 -21.75
CA ALA A 32 -12.52 6.59 -21.05
C ALA A 32 -12.08 7.03 -19.65
N VAL A 33 -12.62 8.15 -19.19
CA VAL A 33 -12.48 8.65 -17.81
C VAL A 33 -13.85 9.09 -17.33
N VAL A 34 -14.25 8.64 -16.14
CA VAL A 34 -15.49 9.01 -15.48
C VAL A 34 -15.18 9.46 -14.06
N ARG A 35 -15.87 10.50 -13.60
CA ARG A 35 -15.74 11.04 -12.24
C ARG A 35 -17.12 11.22 -11.63
N GLU A 36 -17.24 10.87 -10.36
CA GLU A 36 -18.40 11.16 -9.52
C GLU A 36 -17.94 11.95 -8.30
N ASP A 37 -18.73 12.92 -7.86
CA ASP A 37 -18.53 13.59 -6.58
C ASP A 37 -18.65 12.57 -5.45
N SER A 38 -17.68 12.57 -4.55
CA SER A 38 -17.61 11.63 -3.43
C SER A 38 -17.62 12.28 -2.05
N THR A 39 -17.84 13.59 -1.98
CA THR A 39 -17.82 14.37 -0.71
C THR A 39 -18.83 13.88 0.32
N GLN A 40 -19.89 13.22 -0.14
CA GLN A 40 -20.94 12.65 0.71
C GLN A 40 -20.70 11.20 1.13
N CYS A 41 -19.69 10.52 0.57
CA CYS A 41 -19.48 9.09 0.75
C CYS A 41 -18.06 8.67 1.13
N ILE A 42 -17.03 9.45 0.75
CA ILE A 42 -15.64 9.22 1.12
C ILE A 42 -15.16 10.38 2.00
N ARG A 43 -14.51 10.08 3.13
CA ARG A 43 -13.86 11.06 4.00
C ARG A 43 -12.47 10.58 4.35
N LYS A 44 -11.48 11.44 4.16
CA LYS A 44 -10.04 11.20 4.33
C LYS A 44 -9.58 9.89 3.67
N GLY A 45 -10.07 9.63 2.46
CA GLY A 45 -9.82 8.39 1.70
C GLY A 45 -10.45 7.12 2.27
N VAL A 46 -11.38 7.25 3.23
CA VAL A 46 -12.09 6.13 3.88
C VAL A 46 -13.58 6.18 3.54
N VAL A 47 -14.18 5.02 3.28
CA VAL A 47 -15.64 4.91 3.07
C VAL A 47 -16.38 5.33 4.33
N TYR A 48 -17.11 6.44 4.23
CA TYR A 48 -17.94 7.01 5.29
C TYR A 48 -19.42 6.63 5.16
N ASN A 49 -19.94 6.58 3.93
CA ASN A 49 -21.33 6.19 3.65
C ASN A 49 -21.39 5.10 2.57
N ILE A 50 -21.71 3.86 2.99
CA ILE A 50 -21.72 2.68 2.12
C ILE A 50 -22.70 2.85 0.96
N ASP A 51 -23.95 3.23 1.24
CA ASP A 51 -25.01 3.28 0.21
C ASP A 51 -24.68 4.30 -0.88
N LYS A 52 -24.18 5.48 -0.49
CA LYS A 52 -23.74 6.50 -1.46
C LYS A 52 -22.49 6.06 -2.22
N THR A 53 -21.55 5.36 -1.58
CA THR A 53 -20.39 4.80 -2.29
C THR A 53 -20.83 3.77 -3.33
N VAL A 54 -21.78 2.88 -3.01
CA VAL A 54 -22.36 1.91 -3.95
C VAL A 54 -22.99 2.63 -5.15
N GLN A 55 -23.76 3.70 -4.91
CA GLN A 55 -24.35 4.51 -5.97
C GLN A 55 -23.28 5.13 -6.89
N CYS A 56 -22.25 5.78 -6.33
CA CYS A 56 -21.16 6.36 -7.11
C CYS A 56 -20.42 5.30 -7.94
N LEU A 57 -20.11 4.14 -7.35
CA LEU A 57 -19.43 3.04 -8.06
C LEU A 57 -20.28 2.50 -9.21
N THR A 58 -21.59 2.30 -8.97
CA THR A 58 -22.55 1.84 -10.00
C THR A 58 -22.64 2.84 -11.15
N ASN A 59 -22.68 4.14 -10.85
CA ASN A 59 -22.70 5.20 -11.85
C ASN A 59 -21.42 5.21 -12.70
N ILE A 60 -20.25 5.12 -12.07
CA ILE A 60 -18.96 5.08 -12.75
C ILE A 60 -18.91 3.92 -13.73
N VAL A 61 -19.21 2.72 -13.25
CA VAL A 61 -19.17 1.51 -14.05
C VAL A 61 -20.20 1.56 -15.19
N THR A 62 -21.40 2.06 -14.95
CA THR A 62 -22.44 2.23 -16.00
C THR A 62 -22.00 3.21 -17.09
N LYS A 63 -21.41 4.35 -16.72
CA LYS A 63 -20.89 5.35 -17.67
C LYS A 63 -19.71 4.83 -18.48
N LEU A 64 -18.79 4.08 -17.83
CA LEU A 64 -17.69 3.41 -18.52
C LEU A 64 -18.21 2.37 -19.52
N LYS A 65 -19.13 1.48 -19.12
CA LYS A 65 -19.77 0.48 -20.01
C LYS A 65 -20.41 1.13 -21.23
N THR A 66 -21.13 2.24 -21.02
CA THR A 66 -21.78 2.99 -22.10
C THR A 66 -20.77 3.56 -23.09
N THR A 67 -19.66 4.10 -22.58
CA THR A 67 -18.61 4.72 -23.40
C THR A 67 -17.81 3.68 -24.18
N LEU A 68 -17.51 2.54 -23.55
CA LEU A 68 -16.74 1.43 -24.11
C LEU A 68 -17.59 0.45 -24.93
N LYS A 69 -18.92 0.57 -24.87
CA LYS A 69 -19.92 -0.34 -25.49
C LYS A 69 -19.70 -1.82 -25.13
N THR A 70 -19.11 -2.06 -23.96
CA THR A 70 -18.70 -3.39 -23.49
C THR A 70 -19.01 -3.49 -22.00
N ASP A 71 -19.45 -4.66 -21.54
CA ASP A 71 -19.58 -4.93 -20.11
C ASP A 71 -18.20 -4.87 -19.42
N ILE A 72 -18.17 -4.70 -18.09
CA ILE A 72 -16.92 -4.65 -17.30
C ILE A 72 -16.95 -5.85 -16.38
N ALA A 73 -16.03 -6.79 -16.59
CA ALA A 73 -15.98 -8.04 -15.84
C ALA A 73 -15.39 -7.83 -14.44
N HIS A 74 -14.34 -7.02 -14.33
CA HIS A 74 -13.66 -6.72 -13.08
C HIS A 74 -12.89 -5.40 -13.16
N VAL A 75 -12.42 -4.90 -12.02
CA VAL A 75 -11.68 -3.63 -11.93
C VAL A 75 -10.49 -3.73 -10.98
N TYR A 76 -9.48 -2.90 -11.22
CA TYR A 76 -8.42 -2.61 -10.28
C TYR A 76 -8.82 -1.46 -9.35
N VAL A 77 -8.47 -1.54 -8.08
CA VAL A 77 -8.89 -0.54 -7.08
C VAL A 77 -7.68 0.01 -6.35
N GLY A 78 -7.56 1.34 -6.30
CA GLY A 78 -6.60 2.03 -5.45
C GLY A 78 -7.14 2.19 -4.04
N VAL A 79 -6.40 1.70 -3.05
CA VAL A 79 -6.71 1.89 -1.63
C VAL A 79 -5.68 2.81 -0.98
N GLY A 80 -6.20 3.74 -0.19
CA GLY A 80 -5.43 4.83 0.40
C GLY A 80 -6.10 5.33 1.68
N GLY A 81 -5.79 6.57 2.04
CA GLY A 81 -6.50 7.29 3.08
C GLY A 81 -5.97 7.05 4.50
N GLN A 82 -6.63 7.71 5.46
CA GLN A 82 -6.21 7.82 6.85
C GLN A 82 -6.10 6.47 7.58
N SER A 83 -6.65 5.40 7.00
CA SER A 83 -6.55 4.06 7.57
C SER A 83 -5.11 3.53 7.56
N ILE A 84 -4.24 3.99 6.65
CA ILE A 84 -2.92 3.43 6.40
C ILE A 84 -1.82 4.10 7.24
N ARG A 85 -0.97 3.28 7.85
CA ARG A 85 0.24 3.73 8.57
C ARG A 85 1.29 2.63 8.62
N SER A 86 2.56 2.96 8.45
CA SER A 86 3.66 2.04 8.74
C SER A 86 4.08 2.04 10.21
N VAL A 87 4.39 0.86 10.74
CA VAL A 87 4.97 0.64 12.06
C VAL A 87 6.23 -0.22 11.89
N ARG A 88 7.34 0.22 12.47
CA ARG A 88 8.56 -0.58 12.51
C ARG A 88 8.43 -1.67 13.55
N ASN A 89 8.95 -2.84 13.24
CA ASN A 89 8.99 -3.96 14.17
C ASN A 89 10.33 -4.69 14.06
N VAL A 90 10.85 -5.14 15.18
CA VAL A 90 12.10 -5.88 15.26
C VAL A 90 11.82 -7.21 15.92
N ILE A 91 12.16 -8.31 15.26
CA ILE A 91 12.12 -9.66 15.83
C ILE A 91 13.56 -10.10 16.06
N VAL A 92 13.85 -10.61 17.25
CA VAL A 92 15.19 -11.08 17.64
C VAL A 92 15.14 -12.57 17.93
N LYS A 93 16.15 -13.29 17.45
CA LYS A 93 16.36 -14.71 17.75
C LYS A 93 17.81 -14.93 18.20
N ASP A 94 17.96 -15.46 19.41
CA ASP A 94 19.26 -15.93 19.90
C ASP A 94 19.51 -17.35 19.37
N LEU A 95 20.73 -17.58 18.89
CA LEU A 95 21.16 -18.81 18.24
C LEU A 95 22.32 -19.44 19.02
N PRO A 96 22.48 -20.78 18.97
CA PRO A 96 23.68 -21.44 19.47
C PRO A 96 24.96 -20.87 18.86
N ALA A 97 26.08 -21.04 19.57
CA ALA A 97 27.38 -20.64 19.06
C ALA A 97 27.68 -21.30 17.70
N ASP A 98 28.32 -20.54 16.82
CA ASP A 98 28.72 -20.97 15.47
C ASP A 98 27.56 -21.36 14.54
N THR A 99 26.33 -20.93 14.84
CA THR A 99 25.17 -21.18 13.97
C THR A 99 25.29 -20.40 12.67
N ILE A 100 25.18 -21.10 11.54
CA ILE A 100 25.05 -20.49 10.23
C ILE A 100 23.57 -20.21 9.96
N VAL A 101 23.25 -18.96 9.62
CA VAL A 101 21.87 -18.54 9.33
C VAL A 101 21.35 -19.30 8.09
N SER A 102 20.23 -20.00 8.26
CA SER A 102 19.52 -20.66 7.16
C SER A 102 18.36 -19.80 6.65
N GLN A 103 17.89 -20.09 5.43
CA GLN A 103 16.69 -19.45 4.87
C GLN A 103 15.46 -19.71 5.76
N GLU A 104 15.39 -20.86 6.42
CA GLU A 104 14.31 -21.19 7.33
C GLU A 104 14.28 -20.25 8.56
N MET A 105 15.44 -19.92 9.14
CA MET A 105 15.52 -18.96 10.24
C MET A 105 15.03 -17.57 9.81
N VAL A 106 15.39 -17.15 8.59
CA VAL A 106 14.93 -15.88 8.00
C VAL A 106 13.40 -15.88 7.84
N ASN A 107 12.84 -16.98 7.33
CA ASN A 107 11.40 -17.14 7.18
C ASN A 107 10.68 -17.12 8.54
N GLN A 108 11.23 -17.79 9.56
CA GLN A 108 10.67 -17.79 10.92
C GLN A 108 10.60 -16.38 11.53
N LEU A 109 11.60 -15.51 11.29
CA LEU A 109 11.54 -14.11 11.74
C LEU A 109 10.42 -13.33 11.06
N MET A 110 10.25 -13.52 9.75
CA MET A 110 9.16 -12.87 9.00
C MET A 110 7.79 -13.38 9.44
N ASP A 111 7.65 -14.69 9.66
CA ASP A 111 6.41 -15.30 10.14
C ASP A 111 6.07 -14.79 11.55
N ALA A 112 7.05 -14.74 12.46
CA ALA A 112 6.86 -14.15 13.79
C ALA A 112 6.44 -12.67 13.72
N ASN A 113 7.03 -11.89 12.82
CA ASN A 113 6.62 -10.50 12.58
C ASN A 113 5.17 -10.39 12.07
N ARG A 114 4.77 -11.27 11.15
CA ARG A 114 3.41 -11.28 10.58
C ARG A 114 2.34 -11.70 11.60
N MET A 115 2.72 -12.47 12.62
CA MET A 115 1.83 -12.85 13.72
C MET A 115 1.62 -11.75 14.77
N MET A 116 2.31 -10.61 14.65
CA MET A 116 2.13 -9.50 15.58
C MET A 116 0.70 -8.96 15.51
N SER A 117 0.06 -8.87 16.68
CA SER A 117 -1.27 -8.30 16.81
C SER A 117 -1.20 -6.80 17.07
N TYR A 118 -2.05 -6.05 16.37
CA TYR A 118 -2.23 -4.62 16.57
C TYR A 118 -3.71 -4.34 16.88
N PRO A 119 -4.04 -3.59 17.95
CA PRO A 119 -5.43 -3.25 18.27
C PRO A 119 -6.15 -2.56 17.09
N ASP A 120 -7.33 -3.06 16.72
CA ASP A 120 -8.18 -2.57 15.62
C ASP A 120 -7.52 -2.46 14.23
N ARG A 121 -6.34 -3.07 14.09
CA ARG A 121 -5.51 -3.01 12.90
C ARG A 121 -5.05 -4.40 12.49
N GLU A 122 -4.62 -4.52 11.26
CA GLU A 122 -3.94 -5.72 10.76
C GLU A 122 -2.81 -5.31 9.82
N ILE A 123 -1.87 -6.22 9.65
CA ILE A 123 -0.74 -6.06 8.75
C ILE A 123 -1.24 -6.30 7.33
N LEU A 124 -1.19 -5.24 6.53
CA LEU A 124 -1.49 -5.30 5.10
C LEU A 124 -0.29 -5.81 4.32
N GLU A 125 0.90 -5.32 4.69
CA GLU A 125 2.16 -5.68 4.07
C GLU A 125 3.28 -5.61 5.11
N ALA A 126 4.21 -6.55 5.05
CA ALA A 126 5.41 -6.57 5.88
C ALA A 126 6.64 -6.55 4.97
N ALA A 127 7.37 -5.43 4.97
CA ALA A 127 8.55 -5.23 4.16
C ALA A 127 9.82 -5.42 5.01
N THR A 128 10.67 -6.38 4.65
CA THR A 128 12.00 -6.52 5.24
C THR A 128 12.83 -5.26 4.96
N GLN A 129 13.45 -4.73 6.01
CA GLN A 129 14.31 -3.55 5.94
C GLN A 129 15.78 -3.97 5.83
N GLU A 130 16.22 -4.76 6.80
CA GLU A 130 17.57 -5.31 6.91
C GLU A 130 17.60 -6.34 8.05
N TYR A 131 18.56 -7.24 7.99
CA TYR A 131 18.87 -8.15 9.08
C TYR A 131 20.09 -7.64 9.83
N LYS A 132 20.11 -7.81 11.15
CA LYS A 132 21.29 -7.57 11.97
C LYS A 132 21.85 -8.92 12.41
N VAL A 133 23.06 -9.20 11.95
CA VAL A 133 23.81 -10.42 12.23
C VAL A 133 24.88 -10.03 13.25
N ASP A 134 24.65 -10.39 14.50
CA ASP A 134 25.31 -9.84 15.69
C ASP A 134 25.31 -8.31 15.71
N GLN A 135 26.39 -7.67 15.25
CA GLN A 135 26.57 -6.20 15.25
C GLN A 135 26.64 -5.60 13.84
N GLN A 136 26.45 -6.41 12.80
CA GLN A 136 26.55 -5.98 11.41
C GLN A 136 25.20 -6.08 10.70
N TYR A 137 24.85 -5.06 9.91
CA TYR A 137 23.64 -5.06 9.09
C TYR A 137 23.90 -5.71 7.73
N GLN A 138 22.97 -6.56 7.30
CA GLN A 138 23.02 -7.33 6.06
C GLN A 138 21.64 -7.33 5.39
N LEU A 139 21.59 -7.24 4.06
CA LEU A 139 20.33 -7.40 3.32
C LEU A 139 19.95 -8.87 3.18
N ASP A 140 20.96 -9.74 3.00
CA ASP A 140 20.81 -11.19 2.94
C ASP A 140 21.73 -11.82 4.00
N PRO A 141 21.17 -12.36 5.10
CA PRO A 141 21.97 -12.93 6.18
C PRO A 141 22.29 -14.42 5.96
N VAL A 142 21.73 -15.07 4.93
CA VAL A 142 21.86 -16.52 4.75
C VAL A 142 23.31 -16.92 4.51
N GLY A 143 23.76 -17.96 5.19
CA GLY A 143 25.15 -18.45 5.11
C GLY A 143 26.13 -17.71 6.01
N ILE A 144 25.70 -16.68 6.74
CA ILE A 144 26.55 -15.96 7.70
C ILE A 144 26.43 -16.61 9.08
N GLN A 145 27.56 -16.76 9.75
CA GLN A 145 27.61 -17.28 11.12
C GLN A 145 27.27 -16.17 12.12
N CYS A 146 26.36 -16.41 13.06
CA CYS A 146 26.08 -15.50 14.17
C CYS A 146 25.44 -16.18 15.37
N ASN A 147 25.54 -15.52 16.51
CA ASN A 147 24.89 -15.94 17.75
C ASN A 147 23.58 -15.18 17.97
N ARG A 148 23.39 -14.04 17.32
CA ARG A 148 22.16 -13.24 17.42
C ARG A 148 21.73 -12.74 16.05
N LEU A 149 20.50 -13.09 15.67
CA LEU A 149 19.89 -12.66 14.41
C LEU A 149 18.69 -11.77 14.70
N GLU A 150 18.69 -10.55 14.19
CA GLU A 150 17.57 -9.61 14.27
C GLU A 150 16.99 -9.35 12.87
N GLY A 151 15.68 -9.48 12.72
CA GLY A 151 14.94 -9.07 11.53
C GLY A 151 14.27 -7.73 11.76
N ASN A 152 14.66 -6.72 10.98
CA ASN A 152 14.02 -5.40 11.01
C ASN A 152 12.97 -5.34 9.90
N PHE A 153 11.72 -5.04 10.27
CA PHE A 153 10.58 -5.03 9.37
C PHE A 153 9.84 -3.69 9.44
N LEU A 154 9.22 -3.32 8.32
CA LEU A 154 8.25 -2.25 8.23
C LEU A 154 6.88 -2.86 7.93
N ASN A 155 5.99 -2.82 8.92
CA ASN A 155 4.63 -3.31 8.79
C ASN A 155 3.72 -2.16 8.36
N ILE A 156 3.15 -2.24 7.16
CA ILE A 156 2.09 -1.36 6.71
C ILE A 156 0.79 -1.88 7.31
N LEU A 157 0.18 -1.07 8.16
CA LEU A 157 -1.05 -1.39 8.87
C LEU A 157 -2.22 -0.63 8.29
N TRP A 158 -3.41 -1.21 8.40
CA TRP A 158 -4.67 -0.53 8.17
C TRP A 158 -5.74 -0.90 9.20
N HIS A 159 -6.87 -0.19 9.20
CA HIS A 159 -8.02 -0.55 10.02
C HIS A 159 -8.86 -1.66 9.36
N ARG A 160 -9.16 -2.73 10.11
CA ARG A 160 -9.95 -3.88 9.60
C ARG A 160 -11.33 -3.48 9.08
N THR A 161 -11.95 -2.50 9.74
CA THR A 161 -13.27 -1.98 9.38
C THR A 161 -13.29 -1.30 8.01
N PHE A 162 -12.21 -0.62 7.63
CA PHE A 162 -12.10 0.05 6.34
C PHE A 162 -12.17 -0.95 5.20
N TYR A 163 -11.39 -2.02 5.29
CA TYR A 163 -11.34 -3.05 4.25
C TYR A 163 -12.68 -3.75 4.05
N ARG A 164 -13.28 -4.20 5.14
CA ARG A 164 -14.60 -4.85 5.12
C ARG A 164 -15.67 -3.94 4.50
N ASN A 165 -15.67 -2.65 4.85
CA ASN A 165 -16.61 -1.69 4.28
C ASN A 165 -16.36 -1.47 2.78
N LEU A 166 -15.10 -1.44 2.35
CA LEU A 166 -14.75 -1.28 0.94
C LEU A 166 -15.22 -2.49 0.12
N ASN A 167 -14.86 -3.72 0.51
CA ASN A 167 -15.32 -4.94 -0.15
C ASN A 167 -16.85 -4.97 -0.25
N LYS A 168 -17.53 -4.69 0.86
CA LYS A 168 -18.99 -4.63 0.90
C LYS A 168 -19.57 -3.64 -0.11
N CYS A 169 -18.93 -2.49 -0.36
CA CYS A 169 -19.38 -1.53 -1.37
C CYS A 169 -19.27 -2.10 -2.79
N PHE A 170 -18.16 -2.78 -3.12
CA PHE A 170 -17.96 -3.39 -4.43
C PHE A 170 -18.91 -4.58 -4.65
N ASP A 171 -19.10 -5.43 -3.64
CA ASP A 171 -20.03 -6.55 -3.68
C ASP A 171 -21.47 -6.09 -3.90
N LEU A 172 -21.92 -5.08 -3.14
CA LEU A 172 -23.26 -4.50 -3.29
C LEU A 172 -23.45 -3.78 -4.64
N ALA A 173 -22.38 -3.23 -5.21
CA ALA A 173 -22.41 -2.64 -6.55
C ALA A 173 -22.34 -3.70 -7.67
N GLY A 174 -22.12 -4.99 -7.34
CA GLY A 174 -21.95 -6.06 -8.31
C GLY A 174 -20.71 -5.91 -9.18
N ILE A 175 -19.62 -5.36 -8.61
CA ILE A 175 -18.35 -5.11 -9.31
C ILE A 175 -17.29 -6.03 -8.73
N ALA A 176 -16.75 -6.94 -9.54
CA ALA A 176 -15.64 -7.79 -9.12
C ALA A 176 -14.32 -7.03 -9.12
N ILE A 177 -13.48 -7.33 -8.14
CA ILE A 177 -12.16 -6.71 -7.99
C ILE A 177 -11.10 -7.68 -8.49
N ALA A 178 -10.37 -7.30 -9.53
CA ALA A 178 -9.20 -8.04 -9.97
C ALA A 178 -8.06 -7.90 -8.96
N GLU A 179 -7.72 -6.68 -8.58
CA GLU A 179 -6.72 -6.44 -7.54
C GLU A 179 -6.97 -5.14 -6.81
N MET A 180 -6.63 -5.12 -5.53
CA MET A 180 -6.50 -3.89 -4.77
C MET A 180 -5.01 -3.52 -4.63
N TYR A 181 -4.69 -2.25 -4.84
CA TYR A 181 -3.33 -1.74 -4.71
C TYR A 181 -3.24 -0.65 -3.66
N LEU A 182 -2.18 -0.68 -2.85
CA LEU A 182 -1.72 0.43 -2.03
C LEU A 182 -1.36 1.61 -2.93
N ALA A 183 -2.27 2.57 -3.01
CA ALA A 183 -2.14 3.75 -3.85
C ALA A 183 -0.81 4.49 -3.65
N PRO A 184 -0.28 4.70 -2.42
CA PRO A 184 1.00 5.39 -2.22
C PRO A 184 2.20 4.65 -2.83
N MET A 185 2.17 3.32 -2.85
CA MET A 185 3.26 2.50 -3.41
C MET A 185 3.22 2.51 -4.93
N VAL A 186 2.03 2.28 -5.50
CA VAL A 186 1.86 2.28 -6.96
C VAL A 186 2.10 3.68 -7.55
N LEU A 187 1.68 4.73 -6.85
CA LEU A 187 2.02 6.12 -7.18
C LEU A 187 3.54 6.31 -7.19
N ALA A 188 4.24 5.89 -6.14
CA ALA A 188 5.70 6.00 -6.05
C ALA A 188 6.43 5.30 -7.21
N ASP A 189 5.99 4.12 -7.61
CA ASP A 189 6.52 3.40 -8.79
C ASP A 189 6.37 4.18 -10.10
N SER A 190 5.34 5.03 -10.19
CA SER A 190 5.02 5.75 -11.42
C SER A 190 5.56 7.17 -11.45
N VAL A 191 5.95 7.76 -10.32
CA VAL A 191 6.41 9.17 -10.28
C VAL A 191 7.86 9.34 -9.82
N LEU A 192 8.42 8.36 -9.11
CA LEU A 192 9.82 8.39 -8.67
C LEU A 192 10.70 7.65 -9.67
N SER A 193 11.89 8.19 -9.89
CA SER A 193 12.97 7.47 -10.57
C SER A 193 13.68 6.53 -9.60
N GLU A 194 14.28 5.46 -10.14
CA GLU A 194 15.14 4.55 -9.37
C GLU A 194 16.32 5.28 -8.72
N ALA A 195 16.84 6.34 -9.35
CA ALA A 195 17.92 7.14 -8.78
C ALA A 195 17.47 7.86 -7.49
N GLU A 196 16.26 8.42 -7.47
CA GLU A 196 15.68 9.07 -6.29
C GLU A 196 15.43 8.07 -5.16
N LYS A 197 14.75 6.95 -5.45
CA LYS A 197 14.49 5.91 -4.46
C LYS A 197 15.78 5.34 -3.86
N ARG A 198 16.83 5.18 -4.68
CA ARG A 198 18.13 4.64 -4.25
C ARG A 198 18.90 5.63 -3.39
N SER A 199 18.94 6.89 -3.83
CA SER A 199 19.71 7.95 -3.16
C SER A 199 19.02 8.54 -1.93
N GLY A 200 17.73 8.24 -1.75
CA GLY A 200 16.92 8.66 -0.60
C GLY A 200 16.02 9.83 -0.97
N CYS A 201 14.70 9.67 -0.85
CA CYS A 201 13.76 10.74 -1.17
C CYS A 201 12.49 10.66 -0.33
N VAL A 202 11.76 11.78 -0.26
CA VAL A 202 10.43 11.86 0.33
C VAL A 202 9.43 12.13 -0.79
N LEU A 203 8.47 11.24 -0.99
CA LEU A 203 7.31 11.48 -1.84
C LEU A 203 6.17 12.03 -0.97
N VAL A 204 5.64 13.18 -1.36
CA VAL A 204 4.52 13.85 -0.70
C VAL A 204 3.37 14.00 -1.68
N ASP A 205 2.29 13.26 -1.46
CA ASP A 205 1.05 13.38 -2.22
C ASP A 205 0.09 14.32 -1.49
N LEU A 206 -0.08 15.53 -2.03
CA LEU A 206 -0.91 16.59 -1.48
C LEU A 206 -2.34 16.46 -2.03
N GLY A 207 -3.15 15.67 -1.35
CA GLY A 207 -4.55 15.44 -1.68
C GLY A 207 -5.50 16.50 -1.14
N ALA A 208 -6.81 16.26 -1.32
CA ALA A 208 -7.85 17.18 -0.87
C ALA A 208 -8.06 17.15 0.65
N GLU A 209 -8.18 15.97 1.27
CA GLU A 209 -8.39 15.85 2.72
C GLU A 209 -7.24 15.17 3.46
N THR A 210 -6.27 14.65 2.71
CA THR A 210 -5.13 13.92 3.24
C THR A 210 -3.87 14.27 2.49
N THR A 211 -2.75 14.25 3.21
CA THR A 211 -1.41 14.33 2.65
C THR A 211 -0.69 13.04 2.99
N THR A 212 -0.18 12.34 1.98
CA THR A 212 0.53 11.08 2.18
C THR A 212 2.03 11.29 2.07
N VAL A 213 2.79 10.79 3.04
CA VAL A 213 4.25 10.87 3.08
C VAL A 213 4.84 9.47 2.96
N SER A 214 5.68 9.26 1.95
CA SER A 214 6.45 8.02 1.77
C SER A 214 7.93 8.34 1.72
N VAL A 215 8.73 7.70 2.58
CA VAL A 215 10.19 7.87 2.61
C VAL A 215 10.83 6.64 2.01
N TYR A 216 11.66 6.83 0.98
CA TYR A 216 12.43 5.77 0.35
C TYR A 216 13.92 5.99 0.60
N TYR A 217 14.68 4.91 0.82
CA TYR A 217 16.14 4.94 0.87
C TYR A 217 16.70 3.57 0.49
N LYS A 218 17.72 3.55 -0.39
CA LYS A 218 18.28 2.33 -0.98
C LYS A 218 17.20 1.46 -1.66
N ASN A 219 16.26 2.07 -2.38
CA ASN A 219 15.13 1.41 -3.05
C ASN A 219 14.13 0.70 -2.13
N ILE A 220 14.20 0.92 -0.82
CA ILE A 220 13.29 0.32 0.16
C ILE A 220 12.39 1.41 0.72
N LEU A 221 11.09 1.12 0.83
CA LEU A 221 10.14 1.96 1.58
C LEU A 221 10.50 1.88 3.07
N ARG A 222 10.86 3.03 3.65
CA ARG A 222 11.34 3.18 5.03
C ARG A 222 10.29 3.72 6.00
N HIS A 223 9.32 4.47 5.48
CA HIS A 223 8.21 5.02 6.24
C HIS A 223 7.05 5.37 5.31
N LEU A 224 5.83 5.14 5.79
CA LEU A 224 4.58 5.52 5.13
C LEU A 224 3.59 6.04 6.17
N ALA A 225 3.10 7.26 5.98
CA ALA A 225 2.09 7.83 6.84
C ALA A 225 1.10 8.69 6.05
N VAL A 226 -0.17 8.68 6.48
CA VAL A 226 -1.21 9.54 5.93
C VAL A 226 -1.63 10.55 7.00
N ILE A 227 -1.41 11.83 6.71
CA ILE A 227 -1.77 12.96 7.55
C ILE A 227 -3.17 13.42 7.15
N PRO A 228 -4.11 13.62 8.09
CA PRO A 228 -5.48 14.02 7.81
C PRO A 228 -5.63 15.54 7.55
N LEU A 229 -4.69 16.09 6.78
CA LEU A 229 -4.64 17.49 6.34
C LEU A 229 -4.43 17.51 4.83
N GLY A 230 -5.19 18.34 4.11
CA GLY A 230 -5.04 18.51 2.67
C GLY A 230 -5.58 19.85 2.17
N GLY A 231 -5.74 19.99 0.85
CA GLY A 231 -6.20 21.24 0.22
C GLY A 231 -7.57 21.75 0.68
N ASN A 232 -8.46 20.90 1.20
CA ASN A 232 -9.75 21.27 1.76
C ASN A 232 -9.61 21.98 3.12
N ASN A 233 -8.53 21.74 3.87
CA ASN A 233 -8.26 22.49 5.08
C ASN A 233 -7.95 23.95 4.75
N ILE A 234 -7.18 24.20 3.67
CA ILE A 234 -6.93 25.56 3.17
C ILE A 234 -8.25 26.22 2.78
N THR A 235 -9.12 25.51 2.06
CA THR A 235 -10.46 26.00 1.68
C THR A 235 -11.31 26.36 2.89
N LYS A 236 -11.32 25.52 3.93
CA LYS A 236 -12.08 25.79 5.16
C LYS A 236 -11.56 26.99 5.93
N ASP A 237 -10.24 27.16 5.96
CA ASP A 237 -9.63 28.31 6.61
C ASP A 237 -9.95 29.60 5.83
N ILE A 238 -9.92 29.58 4.49
CA ILE A 238 -10.38 30.71 3.68
C ILE A 238 -11.88 30.98 3.92
N ALA A 239 -12.72 29.95 4.01
CA ALA A 239 -14.16 30.08 4.27
C ALA A 239 -14.45 30.77 5.62
N SER A 240 -13.55 30.63 6.61
CA SER A 240 -13.64 31.35 7.89
C SER A 240 -13.62 32.87 7.74
N LEU A 241 -13.19 33.38 6.59
CA LEU A 241 -13.23 34.79 6.22
C LEU A 241 -14.62 35.23 5.71
N GLN A 242 -15.68 34.67 6.30
CA GLN A 242 -17.09 34.99 6.06
C GLN A 242 -17.54 34.74 4.60
N MET A 243 -17.10 33.63 4.00
CA MET A 243 -17.56 33.19 2.69
C MET A 243 -17.92 31.70 2.67
N GLU A 244 -18.74 31.31 1.71
CA GLU A 244 -19.12 29.91 1.50
C GLU A 244 -17.91 29.09 1.01
N GLU A 245 -17.85 27.79 1.34
CA GLU A 245 -16.73 26.92 0.92
C GLU A 245 -16.55 26.90 -0.62
N THR A 246 -17.64 27.04 -1.37
CA THR A 246 -17.60 27.10 -2.83
C THR A 246 -16.92 28.36 -3.36
N ASP A 247 -17.08 29.50 -2.70
CA ASP A 247 -16.37 30.74 -3.05
C ASP A 247 -14.93 30.67 -2.55
N ALA A 248 -14.69 30.12 -1.36
CA ALA A 248 -13.37 29.89 -0.82
C ALA A 248 -12.50 29.02 -1.75
N GLU A 249 -13.07 27.96 -2.35
CA GLU A 249 -12.34 27.13 -3.31
C GLU A 249 -11.96 27.89 -4.58
N LYS A 250 -12.88 28.72 -5.11
CA LYS A 250 -12.58 29.59 -6.27
C LYS A 250 -11.48 30.58 -5.93
N MET A 251 -11.54 31.19 -4.75
CA MET A 251 -10.51 32.10 -4.26
C MET A 251 -9.16 31.40 -4.11
N LYS A 252 -9.15 30.18 -3.55
CA LYS A 252 -7.94 29.35 -3.43
C LYS A 252 -7.30 29.10 -4.79
N ILE A 253 -8.07 28.59 -5.76
CA ILE A 253 -7.57 28.28 -7.10
C ILE A 253 -7.06 29.55 -7.81
N LYS A 254 -7.73 30.70 -7.61
CA LYS A 254 -7.43 31.94 -8.34
C LYS A 254 -6.28 32.75 -7.74
N TYR A 255 -6.18 32.83 -6.41
CA TYR A 255 -5.33 33.80 -5.73
C TYR A 255 -4.32 33.19 -4.76
N ALA A 256 -4.50 31.93 -4.32
CA ALA A 256 -3.66 31.39 -3.25
C ALA A 256 -2.22 31.12 -3.71
N SER A 257 -1.30 31.46 -2.82
CA SER A 257 0.12 31.15 -2.92
C SER A 257 0.55 30.45 -1.64
N ALA A 258 1.37 29.42 -1.77
CA ALA A 258 1.96 28.70 -0.65
C ALA A 258 3.02 29.52 0.09
N TYR A 259 3.58 30.51 -0.58
CA TYR A 259 4.58 31.43 -0.04
C TYR A 259 4.57 32.75 -0.82
N THR A 260 4.73 33.84 -0.09
CA THR A 260 4.77 35.21 -0.61
C THR A 260 5.88 35.94 0.12
N ASP A 261 6.80 36.58 -0.62
CA ASP A 261 7.81 37.41 0.01
C ASP A 261 7.13 38.63 0.64
N ASN A 262 7.55 39.01 1.86
CA ASN A 262 6.94 40.14 2.56
C ASN A 262 7.08 41.47 1.78
N SER A 263 8.09 41.59 0.91
CA SER A 263 8.27 42.76 0.03
C SER A 263 7.26 42.83 -1.12
N ASP A 264 6.65 41.70 -1.51
CA ASP A 264 5.64 41.62 -2.57
C ASP A 264 4.21 41.85 -2.04
N ILE A 265 4.03 41.98 -0.72
CA ILE A 265 2.70 42.16 -0.11
C ILE A 265 2.25 43.61 -0.23
N ASP A 266 1.26 43.85 -1.11
CA ASP A 266 0.49 45.09 -1.13
C ASP A 266 -0.62 45.05 -0.08
N ASN A 267 -0.45 45.82 1.00
CA ASN A 267 -1.41 45.92 2.09
C ASN A 267 -2.73 46.63 1.71
N SER A 268 -2.76 47.33 0.58
CA SER A 268 -3.96 48.03 0.08
C SER A 268 -4.77 47.20 -0.92
N LEU A 269 -4.23 46.08 -1.38
CA LEU A 269 -4.86 45.23 -2.39
C LEU A 269 -6.08 44.50 -1.82
N MET A 270 -7.20 44.62 -2.51
CA MET A 270 -8.45 43.90 -2.23
C MET A 270 -8.70 42.83 -3.30
N LEU A 271 -8.97 41.59 -2.87
CA LEU A 271 -9.30 40.46 -3.73
C LEU A 271 -10.81 40.32 -3.84
N SER A 272 -11.34 40.31 -5.06
CA SER A 272 -12.77 40.09 -5.31
C SER A 272 -13.17 38.65 -5.06
N ILE A 273 -14.11 38.45 -4.13
CA ILE A 273 -14.83 37.19 -3.91
C ILE A 273 -15.90 37.06 -5.01
N ASP A 274 -16.69 38.11 -5.18
CA ASP A 274 -17.67 38.26 -6.26
C ASP A 274 -17.79 39.73 -6.70
N ALA A 275 -18.91 40.11 -7.31
CA ALA A 275 -19.15 41.46 -7.82
C ALA A 275 -19.27 42.53 -6.72
N GLU A 276 -19.67 42.15 -5.51
CA GLU A 276 -19.98 43.08 -4.41
C GLU A 276 -19.08 42.89 -3.19
N ARG A 277 -18.54 41.67 -3.00
CA ARG A 277 -17.72 41.30 -1.84
C ARG A 277 -16.24 41.22 -2.18
N GLN A 278 -15.41 41.80 -1.32
CA GLN A 278 -13.95 41.74 -1.43
C GLN A 278 -13.30 41.43 -0.07
N ILE A 279 -12.05 41.00 -0.10
CA ILE A 279 -11.24 40.74 1.09
C ILE A 279 -9.83 41.30 0.94
N GLU A 280 -9.25 41.75 2.04
CA GLU A 280 -7.85 42.20 2.08
C GLU A 280 -6.90 41.06 1.65
N SER A 281 -6.05 41.35 0.66
CA SER A 281 -5.07 40.38 0.14
C SER A 281 -4.14 39.87 1.24
N ARG A 282 -3.66 40.76 2.12
CA ARG A 282 -2.82 40.38 3.27
C ARG A 282 -3.48 39.32 4.14
N LYS A 283 -4.74 39.53 4.52
CA LYS A 283 -5.47 38.59 5.38
C LYS A 283 -5.65 37.24 4.73
N PHE A 284 -5.93 37.23 3.43
CA PHE A 284 -6.05 36.01 2.64
C PHE A 284 -4.70 35.25 2.57
N ILE A 285 -3.59 35.95 2.32
CA ILE A 285 -2.24 35.37 2.31
C ILE A 285 -1.91 34.75 3.67
N GLU A 286 -2.10 35.48 4.78
CA GLU A 286 -1.81 34.99 6.14
C GLU A 286 -2.55 33.68 6.46
N VAL A 287 -3.82 33.58 6.05
CA VAL A 287 -4.65 32.38 6.30
C VAL A 287 -4.18 31.19 5.46
N VAL A 288 -3.87 31.41 4.18
CA VAL A 288 -3.39 30.35 3.29
C VAL A 288 -2.04 29.83 3.75
N GLU A 289 -1.08 30.73 3.99
CA GLU A 289 0.29 30.36 4.32
C GLU A 289 0.37 29.65 5.68
N ALA A 290 -0.39 30.10 6.69
CA ALA A 290 -0.44 29.43 7.99
C ALA A 290 -0.88 27.96 7.87
N ARG A 291 -1.89 27.67 7.03
CA ARG A 291 -2.31 26.28 6.81
C ARG A 291 -1.28 25.48 6.03
N VAL A 292 -0.67 26.09 5.02
CA VAL A 292 0.37 25.42 4.22
C VAL A 292 1.59 25.09 5.08
N GLU A 293 2.03 26.01 5.93
CA GLU A 293 3.09 25.81 6.91
C GLU A 293 2.76 24.62 7.83
N GLU A 294 1.57 24.57 8.43
CA GLU A 294 1.16 23.45 9.28
C GLU A 294 1.20 22.11 8.52
N VAL A 295 0.77 22.07 7.26
CA VAL A 295 0.87 20.84 6.44
C VAL A 295 2.33 20.44 6.24
N ILE A 296 3.20 21.39 5.89
CA ILE A 296 4.62 21.11 5.62
C ILE A 296 5.34 20.65 6.89
N GLU A 297 5.09 21.27 8.04
CA GLU A 297 5.63 20.85 9.33
C GLU A 297 5.21 19.43 9.69
N ASN A 298 3.92 19.11 9.51
CA ASN A 298 3.42 17.77 9.76
C ASN A 298 4.01 16.74 8.79
N VAL A 299 4.27 17.12 7.52
CA VAL A 299 4.96 16.28 6.54
C VAL A 299 6.40 16.02 6.98
N TRP A 300 7.14 17.07 7.36
CA TRP A 300 8.54 16.96 7.78
C TRP A 300 8.67 16.12 9.05
N PHE A 301 7.73 16.25 9.99
CA PHE A 301 7.68 15.43 11.20
C PHE A 301 7.52 13.92 10.91
N GLN A 302 6.98 13.55 9.75
CA GLN A 302 6.92 12.13 9.36
C GLN A 302 8.25 11.58 8.84
N VAL A 303 9.25 12.41 8.56
CA VAL A 303 10.55 11.93 8.07
C VAL A 303 11.36 11.38 9.24
N PRO A 304 11.72 10.08 9.26
CA PRO A 304 12.53 9.55 10.36
C PRO A 304 13.91 10.19 10.41
N ALA A 305 14.35 10.56 11.61
CA ALA A 305 15.61 11.29 11.83
C ALA A 305 16.84 10.59 11.23
N GLU A 306 16.85 9.25 11.21
CA GLU A 306 17.94 8.45 10.61
C GLU A 306 18.09 8.64 9.09
N TYR A 307 17.03 9.06 8.40
CA TYR A 307 17.04 9.30 6.96
C TYR A 307 17.08 10.78 6.60
N ALA A 308 16.77 11.70 7.52
CA ALA A 308 16.69 13.14 7.22
C ALA A 308 17.95 13.69 6.54
N ASN A 309 19.14 13.21 6.93
CA ASN A 309 20.43 13.62 6.34
C ASN A 309 20.83 12.82 5.08
N ASN A 310 20.02 11.84 4.67
CA ASN A 310 20.31 10.89 3.59
C ASN A 310 19.32 11.03 2.42
N LEU A 311 18.68 12.20 2.26
CA LEU A 311 17.68 12.47 1.21
C LEU A 311 18.28 13.14 -0.03
N LEU A 312 19.29 12.53 -0.65
CA LEU A 312 19.96 13.10 -1.85
C LEU A 312 19.04 13.16 -3.09
N GLY A 313 17.99 12.35 -3.12
CA GLY A 313 16.89 12.40 -4.07
C GLY A 313 15.95 13.59 -3.85
N GLY A 314 15.93 14.15 -2.66
CA GLY A 314 15.14 15.34 -2.32
C GLY A 314 13.69 15.05 -1.96
N ILE A 315 12.84 16.07 -2.09
CA ILE A 315 11.38 15.98 -1.89
C ILE A 315 10.68 16.02 -3.25
N ILE A 316 9.81 15.05 -3.51
CA ILE A 316 8.98 14.97 -4.70
C ILE A 316 7.53 15.25 -4.28
N LEU A 317 6.96 16.33 -4.80
CA LEU A 317 5.57 16.70 -4.55
C LEU A 317 4.67 16.16 -5.66
N THR A 318 3.45 15.74 -5.34
CA THR A 318 2.42 15.38 -6.33
C THR A 318 1.02 15.60 -5.78
N GLY A 319 -0.01 15.22 -6.53
CA GLY A 319 -1.40 15.46 -6.17
C GLY A 319 -1.86 16.89 -6.45
N GLY A 320 -3.16 17.15 -6.27
CA GLY A 320 -3.78 18.42 -6.64
C GLY A 320 -3.25 19.63 -5.86
N GLY A 321 -2.88 19.45 -4.59
CA GLY A 321 -2.32 20.50 -3.75
C GLY A 321 -0.93 20.96 -4.21
N SER A 322 -0.21 20.15 -4.98
CA SER A 322 1.08 20.53 -5.58
C SER A 322 0.96 21.59 -6.68
N ASN A 323 -0.26 21.98 -7.07
CA ASN A 323 -0.51 23.07 -8.00
C ASN A 323 -0.57 24.45 -7.34
N LEU A 324 -0.54 24.51 -6.01
CA LEU A 324 -0.52 25.78 -5.31
C LEU A 324 0.75 26.56 -5.70
N LYS A 325 0.59 27.85 -6.05
CA LYS A 325 1.71 28.69 -6.48
C LYS A 325 2.80 28.70 -5.39
N ASN A 326 4.07 28.68 -5.78
CA ASN A 326 5.22 28.72 -4.87
C ASN A 326 5.32 27.57 -3.84
N ILE A 327 4.62 26.44 -4.06
CA ILE A 327 4.64 25.30 -3.12
C ILE A 327 6.05 24.74 -2.90
N GLU A 328 6.87 24.65 -3.95
CA GLU A 328 8.26 24.17 -3.82
C GLU A 328 9.11 25.11 -2.97
N THR A 329 8.87 26.42 -3.07
CA THR A 329 9.54 27.44 -2.24
C THR A 329 9.14 27.32 -0.78
N ALA A 330 7.85 27.13 -0.50
CA ALA A 330 7.36 26.91 0.86
C ALA A 330 8.04 25.68 1.50
N PHE A 331 8.08 24.54 0.77
CA PHE A 331 8.78 23.35 1.26
C PHE A 331 10.28 23.60 1.46
N ARG A 332 10.96 24.32 0.56
CA ARG A 332 12.39 24.64 0.69
C ARG A 332 12.67 25.43 1.96
N ASN A 333 11.84 26.44 2.23
CA ASN A 333 12.01 27.33 3.37
C ASN A 333 11.83 26.61 4.72
N HIS A 334 10.84 25.71 4.82
CA HIS A 334 10.54 25.02 6.08
C HIS A 334 11.35 23.74 6.31
N THR A 335 11.79 23.04 5.25
CA THR A 335 12.52 21.76 5.38
C THR A 335 14.03 21.89 5.22
N HIS A 336 14.50 23.00 4.64
CA HIS A 336 15.90 23.22 4.25
C HIS A 336 16.45 22.18 3.24
N ILE A 337 15.58 21.44 2.56
CA ILE A 337 15.96 20.56 1.45
C ILE A 337 15.95 21.38 0.16
N GLU A 338 17.13 21.54 -0.45
CA GLU A 338 17.28 22.31 -1.69
C GLU A 338 16.61 21.65 -2.90
N LYS A 339 16.78 20.31 -3.01
CA LYS A 339 16.29 19.53 -4.14
C LYS A 339 14.82 19.19 -3.94
N ILE A 340 13.96 19.96 -4.57
CA ILE A 340 12.51 19.75 -4.58
C ILE A 340 12.05 19.77 -6.03
N ARG A 341 11.14 18.87 -6.38
CA ARG A 341 10.43 18.91 -7.67
C ARG A 341 8.98 18.50 -7.52
N THR A 342 8.14 18.97 -8.43
CA THR A 342 6.77 18.52 -8.54
C THR A 342 6.61 17.49 -9.66
N ALA A 343 6.19 16.27 -9.31
CA ALA A 343 5.76 15.23 -10.24
C ALA A 343 4.35 15.53 -10.75
N LYS A 344 4.30 16.25 -11.88
CA LYS A 344 3.08 16.66 -12.58
C LYS A 344 2.42 15.56 -13.40
N PHE A 345 3.15 14.49 -13.71
CA PHE A 345 2.66 13.36 -14.49
C PHE A 345 3.40 12.07 -14.14
N VAL A 346 2.85 10.93 -14.58
CA VAL A 346 3.48 9.61 -14.44
C VAL A 346 4.62 9.42 -15.47
N SER A 347 5.52 8.48 -15.20
CA SER A 347 6.68 8.16 -16.04
C SER A 347 6.34 7.36 -17.29
N GLN A 348 5.20 6.67 -17.29
CA GLN A 348 4.74 5.89 -18.44
C GLN A 348 4.23 6.79 -19.57
N THR A 349 4.38 6.33 -20.81
CA THR A 349 3.82 7.02 -21.98
C THR A 349 2.31 6.81 -22.04
N ILE A 350 1.54 7.88 -21.79
CA ILE A 350 0.08 7.87 -21.81
C ILE A 350 -0.44 8.64 -23.03
N ASN A 351 -1.23 7.98 -23.87
CA ASN A 351 -1.95 8.59 -24.99
C ASN A 351 -3.40 8.83 -24.58
N ALA A 352 -3.82 10.09 -24.45
CA ALA A 352 -5.18 10.45 -24.04
C ALA A 352 -5.70 11.68 -24.79
N THR A 353 -6.99 11.67 -25.12
CA THR A 353 -7.70 12.86 -25.63
C THR A 353 -8.35 13.69 -24.53
N ASN A 354 -8.40 13.16 -23.30
CA ASN A 354 -9.07 13.80 -22.17
C ASN A 354 -8.25 14.99 -21.63
N GLU A 355 -8.87 16.17 -21.58
CA GLU A 355 -8.23 17.43 -21.12
C GLU A 355 -7.60 17.31 -19.74
N SER A 356 -8.26 16.61 -18.81
CA SER A 356 -7.77 16.53 -17.43
C SER A 356 -6.57 15.61 -17.24
N ILE A 357 -6.31 14.70 -18.19
CA ILE A 357 -5.05 13.95 -18.24
C ILE A 357 -3.97 14.84 -18.87
N ASN A 358 -4.33 15.55 -19.94
CA ASN A 358 -3.43 16.45 -20.66
C ASN A 358 -3.09 17.73 -19.88
N ALA A 359 -3.76 18.01 -18.76
CA ALA A 359 -3.45 19.11 -17.86
C ALA A 359 -2.08 18.95 -17.16
N HIS A 360 -1.61 17.72 -16.98
CA HIS A 360 -0.35 17.41 -16.27
C HIS A 360 -0.25 18.18 -14.93
N ASP A 361 -1.28 18.04 -14.09
CA ASP A 361 -1.39 18.76 -12.81
C ASP A 361 -1.20 17.82 -11.59
N GLY A 362 -0.82 16.56 -11.82
CA GLY A 362 -0.66 15.54 -10.80
C GLY A 362 -1.96 14.99 -10.21
N THR A 363 -3.14 15.54 -10.53
CA THR A 363 -4.43 15.11 -9.94
C THR A 363 -4.91 13.74 -10.40
N MET A 364 -4.28 13.21 -11.45
CA MET A 364 -4.60 11.92 -12.08
C MET A 364 -3.49 10.87 -11.90
N ASN A 365 -2.37 11.23 -11.24
CA ASN A 365 -1.21 10.34 -11.18
C ASN A 365 -1.53 9.01 -10.50
N THR A 366 -2.31 9.03 -9.41
CA THR A 366 -2.67 7.82 -8.67
C THR A 366 -3.52 6.86 -9.52
N VAL A 367 -4.63 7.32 -10.11
CA VAL A 367 -5.46 6.47 -10.99
C VAL A 367 -4.70 5.99 -12.23
N LEU A 368 -3.83 6.82 -12.82
CA LEU A 368 -2.99 6.41 -13.95
C LEU A 368 -1.95 5.35 -13.55
N ALA A 369 -1.38 5.48 -12.37
CA ALA A 369 -0.43 4.51 -11.83
C ALA A 369 -1.12 3.14 -11.59
N ILE A 370 -2.34 3.14 -11.06
CA ILE A 370 -3.14 1.91 -10.87
C ILE A 370 -3.47 1.27 -12.23
N LEU A 371 -3.88 2.07 -13.21
CA LEU A 371 -4.12 1.61 -14.58
C LEU A 371 -2.86 1.00 -15.20
N ALA A 372 -1.70 1.63 -14.99
CA ALA A 372 -0.41 1.15 -15.49
C ALA A 372 0.03 -0.15 -14.82
N LYS A 373 -0.34 -0.38 -13.55
CA LYS A 373 -0.03 -1.62 -12.83
C LYS A 373 -0.93 -2.79 -13.26
N GLY A 374 -2.19 -2.54 -13.63
CA GLY A 374 -3.13 -3.58 -14.03
C GLY A 374 -2.70 -4.35 -15.29
N ASP A 375 -2.94 -5.65 -15.35
CA ASP A 375 -2.43 -6.58 -16.36
C ASP A 375 -3.49 -7.51 -16.96
N MET A 376 -4.59 -7.73 -16.24
CA MET A 376 -5.73 -8.53 -16.67
C MET A 376 -6.68 -7.73 -17.57
N ASN A 377 -7.30 -8.41 -18.54
CA ASN A 377 -8.32 -7.82 -19.37
C ASN A 377 -9.65 -7.69 -18.61
N CYS A 378 -10.08 -6.46 -18.35
CA CYS A 378 -11.31 -6.13 -17.65
C CYS A 378 -12.56 -6.16 -18.53
N ALA A 379 -12.41 -6.36 -19.85
CA ALA A 379 -13.54 -6.38 -20.78
C ALA A 379 -14.44 -7.61 -20.57
N GLY A 380 -15.74 -7.35 -20.42
CA GLY A 380 -16.78 -8.37 -20.40
C GLY A 380 -17.41 -8.60 -21.77
N SER A 381 -18.65 -9.08 -21.78
CA SER A 381 -19.43 -9.29 -23.01
C SER A 381 -19.73 -7.98 -23.74
N GLU A 382 -19.74 -8.01 -25.08
CA GLU A 382 -20.19 -6.88 -25.89
C GLU A 382 -21.67 -6.57 -25.63
N ILE A 383 -22.00 -5.29 -25.51
CA ILE A 383 -23.38 -4.85 -25.29
C ILE A 383 -24.06 -4.78 -26.66
N LYS A 384 -24.85 -5.80 -27.03
CA LYS A 384 -25.67 -5.80 -28.25
C LYS A 384 -26.90 -4.90 -28.08
N SER A 385 -27.20 -4.09 -29.08
CA SER A 385 -28.30 -3.12 -29.08
C SER A 385 -29.65 -3.70 -29.51
N ASP A 386 -29.92 -4.99 -29.26
CA ASP A 386 -31.20 -5.59 -29.63
C ASP A 386 -32.25 -5.36 -28.54
N LEU A 387 -33.11 -4.36 -28.76
CA LEU A 387 -34.20 -3.96 -27.86
C LEU A 387 -35.26 -5.06 -27.59
N PHE A 388 -35.20 -6.21 -28.28
CA PHE A 388 -36.21 -7.26 -28.25
C PHE A 388 -35.70 -8.65 -27.83
N ALA A 389 -34.46 -8.79 -27.35
CA ALA A 389 -33.99 -10.07 -26.82
C ALA A 389 -34.59 -10.32 -25.41
N SER A 390 -35.76 -10.95 -25.37
CA SER A 390 -36.40 -11.45 -24.16
C SER A 390 -35.70 -12.72 -23.65
N ALA A 391 -34.66 -12.54 -22.82
CA ALA A 391 -34.29 -13.40 -21.68
C ALA A 391 -32.94 -12.91 -21.14
N PRO A 392 -32.76 -12.75 -19.81
CA PRO A 392 -31.42 -12.67 -19.26
C PRO A 392 -30.84 -14.08 -19.34
N ASP A 393 -29.98 -14.34 -20.32
CA ASP A 393 -29.05 -15.47 -20.20
C ASP A 393 -28.38 -15.33 -18.84
N ALA A 394 -28.50 -16.38 -18.02
CA ALA A 394 -28.01 -16.39 -16.65
C ALA A 394 -26.55 -15.94 -16.63
N LYS A 395 -26.33 -14.68 -16.24
CA LYS A 395 -25.00 -14.09 -16.17
C LYS A 395 -24.22 -14.85 -15.11
N THR A 396 -23.23 -15.62 -15.55
CA THR A 396 -22.12 -16.01 -14.69
C THR A 396 -21.32 -14.73 -14.41
N THR A 397 -21.82 -13.92 -13.47
CA THR A 397 -21.11 -12.73 -13.01
C THR A 397 -19.91 -13.24 -12.23
N THR A 398 -18.72 -13.21 -12.85
CA THR A 398 -17.47 -13.55 -12.16
C THR A 398 -17.38 -12.70 -10.91
N THR A 399 -17.37 -13.32 -9.73
CA THR A 399 -17.24 -12.59 -8.46
C THR A 399 -15.78 -12.35 -8.13
N THR A 400 -15.49 -11.43 -7.20
CA THR A 400 -14.13 -11.26 -6.66
C THR A 400 -13.58 -12.58 -6.11
N VAL A 401 -14.44 -13.40 -5.50
CA VAL A 401 -14.05 -14.73 -4.96
C VAL A 401 -13.65 -15.70 -6.07
N ASP A 402 -14.32 -15.66 -7.22
CA ASP A 402 -14.01 -16.53 -8.36
C ASP A 402 -12.66 -16.19 -9.01
N LEU A 403 -12.24 -14.91 -8.97
CA LEU A 403 -10.95 -14.48 -9.51
C LEU A 403 -9.77 -14.98 -8.65
N HIS A 404 -9.95 -15.04 -7.34
CA HIS A 404 -8.89 -15.34 -6.36
C HIS A 404 -8.98 -16.77 -5.78
N GLN A 405 -9.34 -17.75 -6.61
CA GLN A 405 -9.52 -19.14 -6.15
C GLN A 405 -8.21 -19.79 -5.64
N LYS A 406 -7.07 -19.45 -6.25
CA LYS A 406 -5.74 -19.90 -5.83
C LYS A 406 -5.08 -18.83 -4.95
N PRO A 407 -4.79 -19.11 -3.67
CA PRO A 407 -4.07 -18.17 -2.82
C PRO A 407 -2.65 -17.97 -3.36
N ARG A 408 -2.24 -16.71 -3.47
CA ARG A 408 -0.87 -16.34 -3.85
C ARG A 408 0.06 -16.49 -2.65
N THR A 409 1.30 -16.90 -2.91
CA THR A 409 2.26 -17.14 -1.82
C THR A 409 2.72 -15.81 -1.22
N LEU A 410 3.11 -15.82 0.07
CA LEU A 410 3.42 -14.57 0.76
C LEU A 410 4.59 -13.79 0.15
N ASN A 411 5.52 -14.47 -0.53
CA ASN A 411 6.67 -13.85 -1.16
C ASN A 411 6.32 -13.16 -2.48
N GLU A 412 5.27 -13.61 -3.19
CA GLU A 412 4.83 -13.01 -4.46
C GLU A 412 4.26 -11.61 -4.30
N THR A 413 3.64 -11.31 -3.15
CA THR A 413 2.99 -10.00 -2.92
C THR A 413 3.87 -9.01 -2.16
N THR A 414 5.01 -9.45 -1.61
CA THR A 414 5.88 -8.59 -0.77
C THR A 414 6.57 -7.52 -1.63
N GLY A 415 6.45 -6.24 -1.25
CA GLY A 415 6.99 -5.10 -1.98
C GLY A 415 6.14 -4.65 -3.18
N SER A 416 5.07 -5.38 -3.51
CA SER A 416 4.25 -5.11 -4.71
C SER A 416 3.12 -4.09 -4.47
N GLY A 417 2.79 -3.81 -3.20
CA GLY A 417 1.64 -3.00 -2.82
C GLY A 417 0.29 -3.71 -3.04
N VAL A 418 0.29 -5.00 -3.38
CA VAL A 418 -0.95 -5.78 -3.57
C VAL A 418 -1.63 -6.03 -2.23
N VAL A 419 -2.93 -5.72 -2.18
CA VAL A 419 -3.79 -5.89 -1.01
C VAL A 419 -4.61 -7.16 -1.17
N ARG A 420 -4.31 -8.15 -0.33
CA ARG A 420 -4.95 -9.48 -0.38
C ARG A 420 -6.43 -9.43 -0.07
N THR A 421 -7.17 -10.31 -0.73
CA THR A 421 -8.58 -10.54 -0.48
C THR A 421 -8.85 -11.16 0.89
N GLU A 422 -10.04 -10.93 1.44
CA GLU A 422 -10.48 -11.55 2.71
C GLU A 422 -10.45 -13.08 2.64
N VAL A 423 -10.77 -13.66 1.47
CA VAL A 423 -10.73 -15.10 1.21
C VAL A 423 -9.30 -15.63 1.12
N GLU A 424 -8.40 -14.93 0.42
CA GLU A 424 -6.98 -15.30 0.39
C GLU A 424 -6.36 -15.29 1.79
N LYS A 425 -6.73 -14.31 2.62
CA LYS A 425 -6.26 -14.22 4.01
C LYS A 425 -6.74 -15.40 4.86
N GLN A 426 -8.04 -15.71 4.83
CA GLN A 426 -8.59 -16.82 5.61
C GLN A 426 -7.98 -18.18 5.23
N LYS A 427 -7.80 -18.42 3.92
CA LYS A 427 -7.16 -19.66 3.45
C LYS A 427 -5.69 -19.74 3.86
N ALA A 428 -4.95 -18.61 3.77
CA ALA A 428 -3.56 -18.56 4.21
C ALA A 428 -3.43 -18.83 5.72
N GLU A 429 -4.31 -18.25 6.54
CA GLU A 429 -4.36 -18.53 7.98
C GLU A 429 -4.67 -20.01 8.28
N GLU A 430 -5.60 -20.63 7.55
CA GLU A 430 -5.95 -22.03 7.73
C GLU A 430 -4.82 -22.98 7.29
N GLU A 431 -4.19 -22.72 6.15
CA GLU A 431 -3.05 -23.49 5.64
C GLU A 431 -1.85 -23.38 6.58
N GLU A 432 -1.59 -22.18 7.11
CA GLU A 432 -0.51 -21.95 8.07
C GLU A 432 -0.79 -22.63 9.42
N LYS A 433 -2.05 -22.65 9.87
CA LYS A 433 -2.45 -23.40 11.07
C LYS A 433 -2.19 -24.90 10.89
N ARG A 434 -2.55 -25.46 9.73
CA ARG A 434 -2.26 -26.87 9.40
C ARG A 434 -0.76 -27.14 9.35
N ARG A 435 0.04 -26.22 8.81
CA ARG A 435 1.51 -26.34 8.77
C ARG A 435 2.10 -26.39 10.18
N LYS A 436 1.67 -25.51 11.09
CA LYS A 436 2.12 -25.49 12.48
C LYS A 436 1.72 -26.75 13.25
N GLU A 437 0.51 -27.25 13.03
CA GLU A 437 0.06 -28.51 13.63
C GLU A 437 0.95 -29.68 13.16
N ALA A 438 1.29 -29.74 11.87
CA ALA A 438 2.17 -30.76 11.32
C ALA A 438 3.63 -30.63 11.81
N GLU A 439 4.17 -29.41 11.91
CA GLU A 439 5.50 -29.15 12.47
C GLU A 439 5.58 -29.58 13.95
N MET A 440 4.57 -29.25 14.75
CA MET A 440 4.50 -29.66 16.16
C MET A 440 4.41 -31.18 16.32
N GLU A 441 3.66 -31.86 15.45
CA GLU A 441 3.56 -33.32 15.45
C GLU A 441 4.89 -33.98 15.09
N ALA A 442 5.60 -33.46 14.09
CA ALA A 442 6.93 -33.93 13.70
C ALA A 442 7.99 -33.72 14.80
N GLU A 443 7.96 -32.58 15.50
CA GLU A 443 8.85 -32.32 16.64
C GLU A 443 8.60 -33.31 17.78
N LEU A 444 7.33 -33.62 18.06
CA LEU A 444 6.95 -34.56 19.11
C LEU A 444 7.36 -36.00 18.75
N GLU A 445 7.27 -36.37 17.48
CA GLU A 445 7.73 -37.67 16.97
C GLU A 445 9.25 -37.80 17.06
N ALA A 446 10.00 -36.77 16.64
CA ALA A 446 11.46 -36.74 16.76
C ALA A 446 11.92 -36.84 18.23
N GLN A 447 11.24 -36.15 19.16
CA GLN A 447 11.53 -36.28 20.60
C GLN A 447 11.27 -37.71 21.11
N ARG A 448 10.18 -38.35 20.70
CA ARG A 448 9.89 -39.74 21.08
C ARG A 448 10.94 -40.71 20.54
N GLU A 449 11.40 -40.52 19.31
CA GLU A 449 12.47 -41.34 18.72
C GLU A 449 13.81 -41.16 19.46
N GLU A 450 14.16 -39.92 19.81
CA GLU A 450 15.36 -39.58 20.58
C GLU A 450 15.30 -40.20 21.99
N GLU A 451 14.16 -40.08 22.69
CA GLU A 451 13.94 -40.72 23.99
C GLU A 451 14.01 -42.24 23.90
N ALA A 452 13.44 -42.84 22.85
CA ALA A 452 13.52 -44.28 22.61
C ALA A 452 14.96 -44.73 22.35
N ARG A 453 15.76 -43.94 21.61
CA ARG A 453 17.18 -44.18 21.38
C ARG A 453 17.97 -44.14 22.68
N ILE A 454 17.80 -43.09 23.48
CA ILE A 454 18.44 -42.94 24.80
C ILE A 454 18.04 -44.08 25.74
N ALA A 455 16.77 -44.48 25.75
CA ALA A 455 16.30 -45.60 26.56
C ALA A 455 16.92 -46.94 26.12
N LYS A 456 17.13 -47.15 24.82
CA LYS A 456 17.79 -48.33 24.27
C LYS A 456 19.29 -48.37 24.64
N GLU A 457 19.98 -47.24 24.52
CA GLU A 457 21.39 -47.12 24.95
C GLU A 457 21.55 -47.34 26.46
N LYS A 458 20.62 -46.83 27.28
CA LYS A 458 20.60 -47.09 28.73
C LYS A 458 20.36 -48.58 29.06
N LYS A 459 19.51 -49.28 28.30
CA LYS A 459 19.32 -50.73 28.44
C LYS A 459 20.56 -51.51 28.03
N GLU A 460 21.24 -51.13 26.96
CA GLU A 460 22.49 -51.75 26.50
C GLU A 460 23.66 -51.53 27.46
N ASN A 461 23.71 -50.37 28.13
CA ASN A 461 24.74 -50.04 29.12
C ASN A 461 24.40 -50.45 30.57
N SER A 462 23.22 -51.02 30.81
CA SER A 462 22.83 -51.52 32.13
C SER A 462 23.68 -52.73 32.56
N THR A 463 24.12 -52.73 33.83
CA THR A 463 24.93 -53.80 34.44
C THR A 463 24.29 -55.18 34.33
N SER A 464 22.96 -55.28 34.35
CA SER A 464 22.23 -56.54 34.15
C SER A 464 22.37 -57.11 32.74
N HIS A 465 22.47 -56.25 31.71
CA HIS A 465 22.63 -56.68 30.32
C HIS A 465 24.07 -57.11 30.01
N LYS A 466 25.07 -56.47 30.64
CA LYS A 466 26.47 -56.93 30.62
C LYS A 466 26.65 -58.29 31.30
N ILE A 467 26.05 -58.49 32.49
CA ILE A 467 26.08 -59.77 33.22
C ILE A 467 25.40 -60.89 32.42
N PHE A 468 24.25 -60.61 31.79
CA PHE A 468 23.54 -61.61 30.97
C PHE A 468 24.32 -62.01 29.71
N LYS A 469 25.07 -61.07 29.11
CA LYS A 469 25.93 -61.34 27.94
C LYS A 469 27.17 -62.16 28.31
N GLU A 470 27.76 -61.92 29.48
CA GLU A 470 28.83 -62.76 30.04
C GLU A 470 28.34 -64.18 30.35
N LEU A 471 27.19 -64.33 31.01
CA LEU A 471 26.56 -65.63 31.32
C LEU A 471 26.23 -66.44 30.05
N LYS A 472 25.77 -65.79 28.98
CA LYS A 472 25.49 -66.44 27.69
C LYS A 472 26.77 -66.85 26.97
N SER A 473 27.86 -66.08 27.10
CA SER A 473 29.18 -66.48 26.59
C SER A 473 29.78 -67.65 27.39
N PHE A 474 29.49 -67.72 28.69
CA PHE A 474 29.92 -68.79 29.58
C PHE A 474 29.18 -70.11 29.26
N PHE A 475 27.85 -70.06 29.09
CA PHE A 475 27.07 -71.24 28.65
C PHE A 475 27.37 -71.67 27.21
N GLY A 476 27.65 -70.72 26.31
CA GLY A 476 28.04 -71.04 24.92
C GLY A 476 29.38 -71.76 24.83
N LYS A 477 30.32 -71.48 25.73
CA LYS A 477 31.59 -72.22 25.84
C LYS A 477 31.44 -73.59 26.50
N MET A 478 30.47 -73.74 27.40
CA MET A 478 30.19 -75.01 28.08
C MET A 478 29.51 -76.06 27.18
N ILE A 479 28.85 -75.63 26.11
CA ILE A 479 28.18 -76.51 25.13
C ILE A 479 29.13 -76.92 23.98
N SER A 480 30.27 -76.24 23.82
CA SER A 480 31.28 -76.55 22.79
C SER A 480 32.46 -77.39 23.31
N GLU A 481 32.41 -77.91 24.53
CA GLU A 481 33.48 -78.75 25.12
C GLU A 481 33.12 -80.24 25.21
N ASP A 482 31.97 -80.67 24.69
CA ASP A 482 31.63 -82.08 24.47
C ASP A 482 31.33 -82.34 22.98
N GLU A 483 32.36 -82.28 22.12
CA GLU A 483 32.42 -82.98 20.83
C GLU A 483 33.87 -83.34 20.45
#